data_AF-A0A1S8DF92-F1
#
_entry.id   AF-A0A1S8DF92-F1
#
_cell.length_a   1.000
_cell.length_b   1.000
_cell.length_c   1.000
_cell.angle_alpha   90.00
_cell.angle_beta   90.00
_cell.angle_gamma   90.00
#
_symmetry.space_group_name_H-M   'P 1'
#
loop_
_entity.id
_entity.type
_entity.pdbx_description
1 polymer ?
#
loop_
_entity_poly.entity_id
_entity_poly.type
_entity_poly.pdbx_seq_one_letter_code
_entity_poly.pdbx_strand_id
1 'polypeptide(L)'
;MEYFLFIHNNTDQPTTAAQWDAFFAAANQSGLFLGGSEVAGSAQIGSKGVRATTDSVAGFMRFEAEELSQLHQLLALHPVYLQGGTLELCEMPKTS
;
A
#
# COMPACT_ATOMS: atom_id res chain seq x y z
N MET A 1 12.54 7.44 7.56
CA MET A 1 12.35 7.58 6.10
C MET A 1 10.87 7.42 5.80
N GLU A 2 10.31 8.20 4.87
CA GLU A 2 8.93 8.01 4.43
C GLU A 2 8.86 7.00 3.28
N TYR A 3 7.81 6.21 3.28
CA TYR A 3 7.54 5.21 2.25
C TYR A 3 6.13 5.34 1.73
N PHE A 4 5.98 5.11 0.43
CA PHE A 4 4.70 5.01 -0.25
C PHE A 4 4.52 3.58 -0.75
N LEU A 5 3.38 2.97 -0.45
CA LEU A 5 3.06 1.61 -0.85
C LEU A 5 1.92 1.65 -1.86
N PHE A 6 2.13 1.13 -3.07
CA PHE A 6 1.03 0.81 -3.98
C PHE A 6 0.55 -0.61 -3.75
N ILE A 7 -0.77 -0.79 -3.71
CA ILE A 7 -1.45 -2.06 -3.52
C ILE A 7 -2.04 -2.49 -4.85
N HIS A 8 -1.50 -3.56 -5.44
CA HIS A 8 -1.95 -4.06 -6.73
C HIS A 8 -3.18 -4.98 -6.59
N ASN A 9 -4.06 -4.95 -7.59
CA ASN A 9 -5.32 -5.70 -7.66
C ASN A 9 -5.15 -7.13 -8.21
N ASN A 10 -4.08 -7.82 -7.81
CA ASN A 10 -3.63 -9.08 -8.40
C ASN A 10 -3.51 -10.24 -7.40
N THR A 11 -4.37 -10.27 -6.39
CA THR A 11 -4.40 -11.38 -5.42
C THR A 11 -4.92 -12.67 -6.05
N ASP A 12 -4.34 -13.81 -5.68
CA ASP A 12 -4.81 -15.15 -6.07
C ASP A 12 -6.16 -15.49 -5.42
N GLN A 13 -6.41 -14.94 -4.23
CA GLN A 13 -7.65 -15.14 -3.46
C GLN A 13 -8.16 -13.79 -2.93
N PRO A 14 -9.49 -13.60 -2.80
CA PRO A 14 -10.02 -12.39 -2.18
C PRO A 14 -9.50 -12.21 -0.75
N THR A 15 -9.29 -10.95 -0.36
CA THR A 15 -9.04 -10.59 1.04
C THR A 15 -10.35 -10.55 1.82
N THR A 16 -10.27 -10.69 3.14
CA THR A 16 -11.41 -10.66 4.05
C THR A 16 -11.33 -9.46 5.00
N ALA A 17 -12.47 -8.99 5.49
CA ALA A 17 -12.52 -7.90 6.46
C ALA A 17 -11.67 -8.20 7.71
N ALA A 18 -11.73 -9.43 8.23
CA ALA A 18 -10.96 -9.84 9.40
C ALA A 18 -9.44 -9.77 9.18
N GLN A 19 -8.95 -10.08 7.98
CA GLN A 19 -7.53 -9.92 7.64
C GLN A 19 -7.13 -8.44 7.63
N TRP A 20 -7.99 -7.58 7.07
CA TRP A 20 -7.76 -6.13 7.09
C TRP A 20 -7.78 -5.57 8.51
N ASP A 21 -8.74 -5.96 9.35
CA ASP A 21 -8.83 -5.53 10.75
C ASP A 21 -7.56 -5.93 11.53
N ALA A 22 -7.08 -7.16 11.35
CA ALA A 22 -5.85 -7.64 11.98
C ALA A 22 -4.62 -6.85 11.53
N PHE A 23 -4.51 -6.57 10.23
CA PHE A 23 -3.42 -5.76 9.69
C PHE A 23 -3.46 -4.33 10.23
N PHE A 24 -4.62 -3.67 10.22
CA PHE A 24 -4.73 -2.30 10.73
C PHE A 24 -4.45 -2.22 12.23
N ALA A 25 -4.84 -3.23 13.02
CA ALA A 25 -4.47 -3.31 14.43
C ALA A 25 -2.94 -3.33 14.61
N ALA A 26 -2.23 -4.19 13.85
CA ALA A 26 -0.77 -4.25 13.87
C ALA A 26 -0.11 -2.96 13.36
N ALA A 27 -0.64 -2.38 12.28
CA ALA A 27 -0.14 -1.16 11.67
C ALA A 27 -0.25 0.03 12.63
N ASN A 28 -1.41 0.19 13.28
CA ASN A 28 -1.61 1.23 14.29
C ASN A 28 -0.72 1.02 15.53
N GLN A 29 -0.58 -0.22 16.01
CA GLN A 29 0.27 -0.53 17.15
C GLN A 29 1.76 -0.29 16.85
N SER A 30 2.19 -0.47 15.61
CA SER A 30 3.58 -0.27 15.19
C SER A 30 4.05 1.18 15.25
N GLY A 31 3.12 2.14 15.16
CA GLY A 31 3.45 3.57 15.00
C GLY A 31 4.01 3.95 13.62
N LEU A 32 4.19 2.99 12.70
CA LEU A 32 4.76 3.24 11.37
C LEU A 32 3.72 3.80 10.38
N PHE A 33 2.43 3.55 10.59
CA PHE A 33 1.38 3.83 9.61
C PHE A 33 0.93 5.29 9.64
N LEU A 34 1.00 5.96 8.48
CA LEU A 34 0.62 7.37 8.31
C LEU A 34 -0.74 7.56 7.62
N GLY A 35 -1.41 6.47 7.23
CA GLY A 35 -2.69 6.49 6.52
C GLY A 35 -2.62 5.88 5.13
N GLY A 36 -3.77 5.79 4.48
CA GLY A 36 -3.94 5.18 3.16
C GLY A 36 -5.39 5.24 2.70
N SER A 37 -5.64 4.81 1.46
CA SER A 37 -6.99 4.74 0.90
C SER A 37 -7.06 3.72 -0.22
N GLU A 38 -8.25 3.19 -0.43
CA GLU A 38 -8.64 2.57 -1.70
C GLU A 38 -8.68 3.64 -2.81
N VAL A 39 -8.41 3.22 -4.04
CA VAL A 39 -8.51 4.04 -5.25
C VAL A 39 -9.52 3.41 -6.21
N ALA A 40 -10.72 3.99 -6.27
CA ALA A 40 -11.83 3.43 -7.05
C ALA A 40 -11.97 3.98 -8.48
N GLY A 41 -11.35 5.13 -8.80
CA GLY A 41 -11.47 5.74 -10.12
C GLY A 41 -10.42 6.80 -10.40
N SER A 42 -10.22 7.13 -11.68
CA SER A 42 -9.28 8.15 -12.11
C SER A 42 -9.83 8.99 -13.26
N ALA A 43 -9.35 10.22 -13.35
CA ALA A 43 -9.53 11.08 -14.52
C ALA A 43 -8.14 11.55 -14.98
N GLN A 44 -7.84 11.41 -16.27
CA GLN A 44 -6.58 11.89 -16.83
C GLN A 44 -6.73 13.36 -17.25
N ILE A 45 -5.85 14.22 -16.71
CA ILE A 45 -5.80 15.64 -17.04
C ILE A 45 -4.47 15.90 -17.74
N GLY A 46 -4.49 16.12 -19.06
CA GLY A 46 -3.30 16.37 -19.85
C GLY A 46 -3.54 16.27 -21.35
N SER A 47 -2.55 16.67 -22.15
CA SER A 47 -2.61 16.63 -23.63
C SER A 47 -2.21 15.30 -24.25
N LYS A 48 -1.75 14.33 -23.43
CA LYS A 48 -1.34 13.00 -23.85
C LYS A 48 -1.99 11.96 -22.94
N GLY A 49 -2.52 10.90 -23.53
CA GLY A 49 -2.99 9.75 -22.78
C GLY A 49 -1.82 8.91 -22.24
N VAL A 50 -2.00 8.34 -21.07
CA VAL A 50 -1.12 7.32 -20.49
C VAL A 50 -1.96 6.12 -20.07
N ARG A 51 -1.33 5.00 -19.74
CA ARG A 51 -2.08 3.90 -19.11
C ARG A 51 -2.54 4.34 -17.72
N ALA A 52 -3.77 4.04 -17.35
CA ALA A 52 -4.28 4.42 -16.04
C ALA A 52 -3.62 3.57 -14.96
N THR A 53 -3.08 4.20 -13.92
CA THR A 53 -2.52 3.51 -12.75
C THR A 53 -3.59 2.65 -12.05
N THR A 54 -4.85 3.11 -12.09
CA THR A 54 -6.00 2.40 -11.53
C THR A 54 -6.35 1.10 -12.26
N ASP A 55 -5.69 0.79 -13.39
CA ASP A 55 -5.83 -0.52 -14.04
C ASP A 55 -5.21 -1.64 -13.19
N SER A 56 -4.13 -1.33 -12.47
CA SER A 56 -3.40 -2.32 -11.65
C SER A 56 -3.39 -1.99 -10.16
N VAL A 57 -3.52 -0.72 -9.78
CA VAL A 57 -3.46 -0.27 -8.38
C VAL A 57 -4.87 -0.04 -7.84
N ALA A 58 -5.22 -0.75 -6.77
CA ALA A 58 -6.50 -0.61 -6.06
C ALA A 58 -6.40 0.22 -4.78
N GLY A 59 -5.19 0.56 -4.31
CA GLY A 59 -5.02 1.33 -3.09
C GLY A 59 -3.60 1.80 -2.88
N PHE A 60 -3.44 2.65 -1.88
CA PHE A 60 -2.12 3.08 -1.41
C PHE A 60 -2.06 3.20 0.11
N MET A 61 -0.85 3.13 0.65
CA MET A 61 -0.56 3.41 2.05
C MET A 61 0.73 4.22 2.19
N ARG A 62 0.84 4.97 3.28
CA ARG A 62 2.03 5.73 3.65
C ARG A 62 2.57 5.23 4.98
N PHE A 63 3.89 5.16 5.09
CA PHE A 63 4.57 4.74 6.30
C PHE A 63 5.76 5.67 6.60
N GLU A 64 6.11 5.77 7.87
CA GLU A 64 7.41 6.27 8.31
C GLU A 64 8.10 5.18 9.13
N ALA A 65 9.33 4.84 8.74
CA ALA A 65 10.15 3.88 9.47
C ALA A 65 11.59 4.37 9.55
N GLU A 66 12.23 4.18 10.70
CA GLU A 66 13.68 4.39 10.85
C GLU A 66 14.44 3.22 10.22
N GLU A 67 13.95 2.00 10.44
CA GLU A 67 14.53 0.76 9.94
C GLU A 67 13.59 0.08 8.95
N LEU A 68 14.03 -0.08 7.70
CA LEU A 68 13.24 -0.73 6.65
C LEU A 68 12.78 -2.15 7.03
N SER A 69 13.57 -2.84 7.85
CA SER A 69 13.25 -4.18 8.35
C SER A 69 11.95 -4.24 9.17
N GLN A 70 11.65 -3.19 9.96
CA GLN A 70 10.41 -3.10 10.74
C GLN A 70 9.20 -2.98 9.82
N LEU A 71 9.32 -2.18 8.76
CA LEU A 71 8.27 -2.04 7.76
C LEU A 71 8.04 -3.36 7.00
N HIS A 72 9.10 -4.06 6.62
CA HIS A 72 8.97 -5.38 5.98
C HIS A 72 8.26 -6.41 6.88
N GLN A 73 8.56 -6.42 8.19
CA GLN A 73 7.86 -7.29 9.14
C GLN A 73 6.36 -6.97 9.22
N LEU A 74 5.99 -5.69 9.22
CA LEU A 74 4.59 -5.27 9.19
C LEU A 74 3.92 -5.66 7.87
N LEU A 75 4.57 -5.42 6.72
CA LEU A 75 4.00 -5.71 5.40
C LEU A 75 3.83 -7.21 5.13
N ALA A 76 4.58 -8.09 5.81
CA ALA A 76 4.37 -9.53 5.76
C ALA A 76 2.99 -9.96 6.32
N LEU A 77 2.33 -9.11 7.09
CA LEU A 77 0.97 -9.31 7.61
C LEU A 77 -0.11 -8.73 6.69
N HIS A 78 0.28 -8.03 5.62
CA HIS A 78 -0.67 -7.32 4.77
C HIS A 78 -1.56 -8.31 3.99
N PRO A 79 -2.90 -8.15 3.98
CA PRO A 79 -3.81 -9.14 3.39
C PRO A 79 -3.51 -9.44 1.92
N VAL A 80 -3.20 -8.41 1.13
CA VAL A 80 -2.82 -8.61 -0.28
C VAL A 80 -1.57 -9.47 -0.45
N TYR A 81 -0.55 -9.28 0.39
CA TYR A 81 0.65 -10.11 0.36
C TYR A 81 0.34 -11.57 0.74
N LEU A 82 -0.45 -11.76 1.80
CA LEU A 82 -0.86 -13.10 2.25
C LEU A 82 -1.69 -13.85 1.20
N GLN A 83 -2.43 -13.14 0.36
CA GLN A 83 -3.25 -13.70 -0.71
C GLN A 83 -2.52 -13.73 -2.07
N GLY A 84 -1.19 -13.70 -2.09
CA GLY A 84 -0.38 -13.85 -3.31
C GLY A 84 -0.27 -12.61 -4.20
N GLY A 85 -0.84 -11.47 -3.76
CA GLY A 85 -0.78 -10.22 -4.48
C GLY A 85 0.53 -9.45 -4.30
N THR A 86 0.66 -8.36 -5.04
CA THR A 86 1.87 -7.53 -5.07
C THR A 86 1.68 -6.24 -4.29
N LEU A 87 2.68 -5.95 -3.46
CA LEU A 87 2.89 -4.65 -2.84
C LEU A 87 4.13 -4.02 -3.45
N GLU A 88 4.02 -2.79 -3.92
CA GLU A 88 5.14 -2.03 -4.46
C GLU A 88 5.53 -0.91 -3.51
N LEU A 89 6.69 -1.05 -2.88
CA LEU A 89 7.20 -0.12 -1.88
C LEU A 89 8.16 0.88 -2.54
N CYS A 90 7.84 2.15 -2.43
CA CYS A 90 8.65 3.26 -2.92
C CYS A 90 9.21 4.07 -1.76
N GLU A 91 10.49 4.40 -1.81
CA GLU A 91 11.10 5.38 -0.91
C GLU A 91 10.67 6.79 -1.28
N MET A 92 10.31 7.59 -0.29
CA MET A 92 9.96 9.01 -0.44
C MET A 92 11.04 9.85 0.23
N PRO A 93 12.03 10.38 -0.53
CA PRO A 93 13.01 11.28 0.02
C PRO A 93 12.31 12.50 0.60
N LYS A 94 12.67 12.90 1.82
CA LYS A 94 12.25 14.19 2.37
C LYS A 94 12.94 15.29 1.55
N THR A 95 12.28 15.79 0.52
CA THR A 95 12.73 17.01 -0.18
C THR A 95 12.58 18.17 0.80
N SER A 96 13.71 18.76 1.16
CA SER A 96 13.82 20.02 1.89
C SER A 96 13.28 21.18 1.07
#